data_AF-A0A844W552-F1
#
_entry.id   AF-A0A844W552-F1
#
_cell.length_a   1.000
_cell.length_b   1.000
_cell.length_c   1.000
_cell.angle_alpha   90.00
_cell.angle_beta   90.00
_cell.angle_gamma   90.00
#
_symmetry.space_group_name_H-M   'P 1'
#
loop_
_entity.id
_entity.type
_entity.pdbx_description
1 polymer ?
#
loop_
_entity_poly.entity_id
_entity_poly.type
_entity_poly.pdbx_seq_one_letter_code
_entity_poly.pdbx_strand_id
1 'polypeptide(L)'
;MITFASQGRKVNGAIKVPLRPHRFDALVSFDLNAGGIFRALLTKAINSGDLSGDGVRGWLEPKSIIDRREDEQALFRTGNYDANGDKIAIWRVDENGRLRGIERTITGRKLRALMAHAGSRRKVATDRPGGLAAFFAALANCLRFNPA
;
A
#
# COMPACT_ATOMS: atom_id res chain seq x y z
N MET A 1 7.01 -10.36 11.15
CA MET A 1 6.63 -9.70 9.88
C MET A 1 5.46 -8.77 10.16
N ILE A 2 5.68 -7.45 10.09
CA ILE A 2 4.62 -6.46 10.26
C ILE A 2 3.94 -6.32 8.90
N THR A 3 2.74 -6.88 8.73
CA THR A 3 1.98 -6.78 7.48
C THR A 3 1.23 -5.46 7.46
N PHE A 4 1.23 -4.72 6.34
CA PHE A 4 0.51 -3.44 6.17
C PHE A 4 -0.96 -3.50 6.64
N ALA A 5 -1.63 -4.65 6.46
CA ALA A 5 -2.99 -4.87 6.95
C ALA A 5 -3.13 -4.75 8.48
N SER A 6 -2.07 -5.03 9.24
CA SER A 6 -2.07 -4.92 10.70
C SER A 6 -2.05 -3.46 11.16
N GLN A 7 -1.40 -2.56 10.43
CA GLN A 7 -1.30 -1.14 10.78
C GLN A 7 -2.62 -0.41 10.57
N GLY A 8 -3.27 -0.65 9.42
CA GLY A 8 -4.59 -0.08 9.16
C GLY A 8 -5.60 -0.45 10.25
N ARG A 9 -5.54 -1.70 10.76
CA ARG A 9 -6.36 -2.13 11.90
C ARG A 9 -6.03 -1.40 13.18
N LYS A 10 -4.76 -1.13 13.48
CA LYS A 10 -4.37 -0.34 14.67
C LYS A 10 -4.92 1.08 14.60
N VAL A 11 -4.80 1.74 13.44
CA VAL A 11 -5.33 3.10 13.25
C VAL A 11 -6.85 3.12 13.41
N ASN A 12 -7.57 2.18 12.76
CA ASN A 12 -9.03 2.05 12.93
C ASN A 12 -9.43 1.73 14.39
N GLY A 13 -8.60 0.99 15.11
CA GLY A 13 -8.83 0.70 16.52
C GLY A 13 -8.57 1.90 17.45
N ALA A 14 -7.62 2.77 17.11
CA ALA A 14 -7.21 3.90 17.93
C ALA A 14 -8.06 5.16 17.71
N ILE A 15 -8.44 5.45 16.47
CA ILE A 15 -9.21 6.64 16.10
C ILE A 15 -10.71 6.35 16.20
N LYS A 16 -11.44 7.27 16.83
CA LYS A 16 -12.88 7.15 17.12
C LYS A 16 -13.74 8.13 16.31
N VAL A 17 -13.09 9.07 15.62
CA VAL A 17 -13.75 10.06 14.78
C VAL A 17 -13.59 9.72 13.29
N PRO A 18 -14.52 10.12 12.41
CA PRO A 18 -14.36 9.91 10.98
C PRO A 18 -13.12 10.65 10.44
N LEU A 19 -12.32 9.94 9.64
CA LEU A 19 -11.18 10.51 8.95
C LEU A 19 -11.39 10.51 7.44
N ARG A 20 -10.85 11.56 6.79
CA ARG A 20 -10.65 11.54 5.34
C ARG A 20 -9.57 10.52 4.98
N PRO A 21 -9.60 9.90 3.79
CA PRO A 21 -8.62 8.89 3.39
C PRO A 21 -7.17 9.34 3.59
N HIS A 22 -6.81 10.56 3.15
CA HIS A 22 -5.44 11.07 3.30
C HIS A 22 -4.99 11.26 4.76
N ARG A 23 -5.92 11.54 5.68
CA ARG A 23 -5.61 11.62 7.12
C ARG A 23 -5.33 10.24 7.68
N PHE A 24 -6.12 9.24 7.27
CA PHE A 24 -5.88 7.86 7.64
C PHE A 24 -4.51 7.38 7.14
N ASP A 25 -4.18 7.65 5.88
CA ASP A 25 -2.88 7.27 5.29
C ASP A 25 -1.70 7.91 6.03
N ALA A 26 -1.81 9.19 6.38
CA ALA A 26 -0.79 9.87 7.19
C ALA A 26 -0.61 9.21 8.57
N LEU A 27 -1.69 8.78 9.23
CA LEU A 27 -1.60 8.08 10.53
C LEU A 27 -1.02 6.67 10.41
N VAL A 28 -1.32 5.96 9.32
CA VAL A 28 -0.69 4.67 9.02
C VAL A 28 0.82 4.85 8.83
N SER A 29 1.26 5.88 8.08
CA SER A 29 2.68 6.21 7.94
C SER A 29 3.28 6.58 9.30
N PHE A 30 2.56 7.34 10.11
CA PHE A 30 3.03 7.74 11.42
C PHE A 30 3.32 6.52 12.32
N ASP A 31 2.37 5.58 12.43
CA ASP A 31 2.49 4.37 13.26
C ASP A 31 3.52 3.37 12.71
N LEU A 32 3.76 3.34 11.39
CA LEU A 32 4.84 2.54 10.82
C LEU A 32 6.22 2.97 11.32
N ASN A 33 6.41 4.28 11.55
CA ASN A 33 7.70 4.86 11.92
C ASN A 33 7.88 5.04 13.43
N ALA A 34 6.89 5.64 14.10
CA ALA A 34 6.96 5.87 15.56
C ALA A 34 6.38 4.70 16.36
N GLY A 35 5.41 3.98 15.80
CA GLY A 35 4.56 3.08 16.55
C GLY A 35 3.71 3.80 17.61
N GLY A 36 2.96 3.01 18.38
CA GLY A 36 2.26 3.51 19.56
C GLY A 36 1.05 4.39 19.26
N ILE A 37 0.38 4.22 18.12
CA ILE A 37 -0.82 4.99 17.78
C ILE A 37 -1.86 5.04 18.91
N PHE A 38 -2.03 3.98 19.71
CA PHE A 38 -2.98 3.98 20.83
C PHE A 38 -2.64 4.91 22.00
N ARG A 39 -1.34 5.24 22.18
CA ARG A 39 -0.83 6.03 23.31
C ARG A 39 -0.32 7.41 22.90
N ALA A 40 -0.34 7.71 21.59
CA ALA A 40 0.14 8.98 21.07
C ALA A 40 -0.78 10.14 21.51
N LEU A 41 -0.19 11.28 21.90
CA LEU A 41 -0.94 12.51 22.17
C LEU A 41 -1.71 12.98 20.93
N LEU A 42 -1.18 12.74 19.73
CA LEU A 42 -1.87 12.93 18.45
C LEU A 42 -3.23 12.24 18.41
N THR A 43 -3.29 10.98 18.83
CA THR A 43 -4.53 10.19 18.84
C THR A 43 -5.56 10.78 19.80
N LYS A 44 -5.11 11.23 20.98
CA LYS A 44 -5.98 11.90 21.94
C LYS A 44 -6.55 13.20 21.36
N ALA A 45 -5.69 14.01 20.72
CA ALA A 45 -6.09 15.26 20.08
C ALA A 45 -7.12 15.03 18.96
N ILE A 46 -6.86 14.08 18.06
CA ILE A 46 -7.79 13.71 16.97
C ILE A 46 -9.13 13.23 17.53
N ASN A 47 -9.12 12.37 18.54
CA ASN A 47 -10.35 11.88 19.15
C ASN A 47 -11.13 12.97 19.90
N SER A 48 -10.48 14.05 20.33
CA SER A 48 -11.15 15.26 20.84
C SER A 48 -11.62 16.23 19.75
N GLY A 49 -11.41 15.89 18.47
CA GLY A 49 -11.84 16.71 17.32
C GLY A 49 -10.77 17.65 16.77
N ASP A 50 -9.55 17.63 17.31
CA ASP A 50 -8.45 18.42 16.76
C ASP A 50 -7.87 17.73 15.51
N LEU A 51 -8.21 18.30 14.35
CA LEU A 51 -7.76 17.85 13.03
C LEU A 51 -6.74 18.83 12.41
N SER A 52 -6.06 19.64 13.24
CA SER A 52 -4.99 20.55 12.83
C SER A 52 -3.77 19.83 12.24
N GLY A 53 -3.50 18.59 12.69
CA GLY A 53 -2.31 17.82 12.33
C GLY A 53 -1.03 18.22 13.10
N ASP A 54 -1.11 19.10 14.11
CA ASP A 54 0.08 19.49 14.89
C ASP A 54 0.69 18.34 15.68
N GLY A 55 -0.14 17.43 16.20
CA GLY A 55 0.32 16.26 16.94
C GLY A 55 1.21 15.29 16.14
N VAL A 56 1.21 15.37 14.79
CA VAL A 56 2.09 14.54 13.94
C VAL A 56 3.56 14.81 14.26
N ARG A 57 3.89 16.05 14.63
CA ARG A 57 5.25 16.48 14.99
C ARG A 57 5.59 16.25 16.46
N GLY A 58 4.76 15.55 17.22
CA GLY A 58 4.98 15.31 18.65
C GLY A 58 6.18 14.42 18.98
N TRP A 59 6.77 13.74 17.99
CA TRP A 59 7.97 12.91 18.14
C TRP A 59 8.92 13.08 16.96
N LEU A 60 10.12 13.64 17.22
CA LEU A 60 11.08 14.10 16.21
C LEU A 60 12.48 13.48 16.34
N GLU A 61 12.64 12.41 17.12
CA GLU A 61 13.92 11.73 17.30
C GLU A 61 13.93 10.38 16.57
N PRO A 62 14.98 10.00 15.82
CA PRO A 62 16.18 10.77 15.49
C PRO A 62 15.91 11.90 14.49
N LYS A 63 16.79 12.91 14.41
CA LYS A 63 16.61 14.11 13.54
C LYS A 63 16.30 13.79 12.06
N SER A 64 16.77 12.65 11.55
CA SER A 64 16.47 12.21 10.19
C SER A 64 14.97 11.96 9.92
N ILE A 65 14.13 11.87 10.95
CA ILE A 65 12.69 11.71 10.81
C ILE A 65 11.95 13.05 10.61
N ILE A 66 12.61 14.20 10.84
CA ILE A 66 11.97 15.52 10.83
C ILE A 66 11.30 15.78 9.48
N ASP A 67 12.04 15.68 8.38
CA ASP A 67 11.53 15.90 7.02
C ASP A 67 10.31 15.00 6.76
N ARG A 68 10.38 13.74 7.20
CA ARG A 68 9.28 12.79 7.07
C ARG A 68 8.05 13.20 7.88
N ARG A 69 8.21 13.81 9.05
CA ARG A 69 7.09 14.32 9.86
C ARG A 69 6.46 15.56 9.26
N GLU A 70 7.25 16.38 8.57
CA GLU A 70 6.73 17.53 7.82
C GLU A 70 5.89 17.05 6.64
N ASP A 71 6.37 16.06 5.90
CA ASP A 71 5.64 15.40 4.82
C ASP A 71 4.32 14.75 5.30
N GLU A 72 4.36 13.99 6.39
CA GLU A 72 3.17 13.35 6.96
C GLU A 72 2.16 14.38 7.49
N GLN A 73 2.64 15.48 8.09
CA GLN A 73 1.78 16.58 8.53
C GLN A 73 1.14 17.29 7.34
N ALA A 74 1.92 17.55 6.28
CA ALA A 74 1.42 18.14 5.05
C ALA A 74 0.36 17.24 4.40
N LEU A 75 0.61 15.92 4.33
CA LEU A 75 -0.35 14.94 3.84
C LEU A 75 -1.62 14.93 4.69
N PHE A 76 -1.50 14.95 6.01
CA PHE A 76 -2.64 14.97 6.93
C PHE A 76 -3.51 16.22 6.72
N ARG A 77 -2.89 17.39 6.54
CA ARG A 77 -3.58 18.67 6.36
C ARG A 77 -4.22 18.82 4.99
N THR A 78 -3.45 18.54 3.95
CA THR A 78 -3.76 18.97 2.57
C THR A 78 -4.21 17.82 1.68
N GLY A 79 -3.80 16.59 1.97
CA GLY A 79 -3.95 15.46 1.05
C GLY A 79 -3.02 15.53 -0.16
N ASN A 80 -1.99 16.38 -0.13
CA ASN A 80 -1.00 16.48 -1.19
C ASN A 80 0.03 15.33 -1.07
N TYR A 81 -0.13 14.30 -1.90
CA TYR A 81 0.81 13.18 -1.97
C TYR A 81 2.10 13.53 -2.73
N ASP A 82 2.09 14.59 -3.54
CA ASP A 82 3.27 14.99 -4.33
C ASP A 82 4.38 15.58 -3.45
N ALA A 83 4.04 16.02 -2.23
CA ALA A 83 5.01 16.48 -1.23
C ALA A 83 6.05 15.40 -0.89
N ASN A 84 5.66 14.12 -0.93
CA ASN A 84 6.55 12.99 -0.63
C ASN A 84 7.54 12.67 -1.78
N GLY A 85 7.54 13.47 -2.84
CA GLY A 85 8.40 13.33 -4.01
C GLY A 85 7.86 12.37 -5.06
N ASP A 86 8.47 12.43 -6.25
CA ASP A 86 8.06 11.64 -7.42
C ASP A 86 8.98 10.43 -7.68
N LYS A 87 9.88 10.09 -6.75
CA LYS A 87 10.89 9.04 -6.93
C LYS A 87 10.41 7.70 -6.37
N ILE A 88 10.38 6.68 -7.23
CA ILE A 88 9.93 5.33 -6.91
C ILE A 88 11.10 4.36 -7.10
N ALA A 89 11.51 3.69 -6.03
CA ALA A 89 12.56 2.67 -6.07
C ALA A 89 12.02 1.34 -6.64
N ILE A 90 12.70 0.81 -7.65
CA ILE A 90 12.52 -0.55 -8.15
C ILE A 90 13.55 -1.42 -7.45
N TRP A 91 13.07 -2.40 -6.70
CA TRP A 91 13.90 -3.31 -5.93
C TRP A 91 14.18 -4.60 -6.70
N ARG A 92 15.44 -5.05 -6.67
CA ARG A 92 15.81 -6.39 -7.11
C ARG A 92 15.40 -7.39 -6.05
N VAL A 93 14.79 -8.48 -6.47
CA VAL A 93 14.48 -9.63 -5.62
C VAL A 93 15.22 -10.87 -6.12
N ASP A 94 15.54 -11.79 -5.21
CA ASP A 94 15.97 -13.13 -5.60
C ASP A 94 14.78 -14.06 -5.89
N GLU A 95 15.09 -15.30 -6.26
CA GLU A 95 14.10 -16.35 -6.58
C GLU A 95 13.15 -16.67 -5.41
N ASN A 96 13.56 -16.35 -4.18
CA ASN A 96 12.77 -16.54 -2.97
C ASN A 96 12.02 -15.25 -2.54
N GLY A 97 12.05 -14.20 -3.37
CA GLY A 97 11.40 -12.92 -3.10
C GLY A 97 12.13 -12.04 -2.07
N ARG A 98 13.38 -12.36 -1.70
CA ARG A 98 14.15 -11.52 -0.77
C ARG A 98 14.76 -10.32 -1.48
N LEU A 99 14.67 -9.15 -0.86
CA LEU A 99 15.26 -7.91 -1.39
C LEU A 99 16.79 -8.02 -1.48
N ARG A 100 17.35 -7.67 -2.64
CA ARG A 100 18.80 -7.64 -2.89
C ARG A 100 19.36 -6.23 -3.09
N GLY A 101 18.50 -5.23 -3.10
CA GLY A 101 18.88 -3.82 -3.21
C GLY A 101 18.03 -3.08 -4.24
N ILE A 102 18.27 -1.77 -4.36
CA ILE A 102 17.61 -0.92 -5.35
C ILE A 102 18.27 -1.16 -6.71
N GLU A 103 17.50 -1.63 -7.68
CA GLU A 103 17.98 -1.82 -9.06
C GLU A 103 18.03 -0.48 -9.80
N ARG A 104 16.98 0.34 -9.65
CA ARG A 104 16.91 1.68 -10.23
C ARG A 104 15.79 2.49 -9.57
N THR A 105 15.82 3.80 -9.78
CA THR A 105 14.74 4.71 -9.39
C THR A 105 14.06 5.27 -10.63
N ILE A 106 12.73 5.29 -10.65
CA ILE A 106 11.93 5.88 -11.72
C ILE A 106 11.04 6.99 -11.18
N THR A 107 10.53 7.84 -12.07
CA THR A 107 9.51 8.83 -11.70
C THR A 107 8.12 8.23 -11.69
N GLY A 108 7.18 8.80 -10.94
CA GLY A 108 5.76 8.43 -11.02
C GLY A 108 5.20 8.66 -12.41
N ARG A 109 5.65 9.69 -13.13
CA ARG A 109 5.32 9.87 -14.56
C ARG A 109 5.76 8.68 -15.40
N LYS A 110 6.99 8.21 -15.23
CA LYS A 110 7.53 7.05 -15.96
C LYS A 110 6.78 5.77 -15.58
N LEU A 111 6.46 5.57 -14.30
CA LEU A 111 5.66 4.43 -13.86
C LEU A 111 4.28 4.43 -14.52
N ARG A 112 3.58 5.56 -14.53
CA ARG A 112 2.26 5.68 -15.19
C ARG A 112 2.34 5.33 -16.67
N ALA A 113 3.36 5.81 -17.38
CA ALA A 113 3.58 5.44 -18.79
C ALA A 113 3.82 3.93 -18.97
N LEU A 114 4.63 3.30 -18.09
CA LEU A 114 4.86 1.86 -18.10
C LEU A 114 3.57 1.06 -17.82
N MET A 115 2.76 1.50 -16.85
CA MET A 115 1.48 0.86 -16.51
C MET A 115 0.47 0.96 -17.66
N ALA A 116 0.37 2.13 -18.31
CA ALA A 116 -0.50 2.32 -19.47
C ALA A 116 -0.07 1.41 -20.63
N HIS A 117 1.24 1.32 -20.88
CA HIS A 117 1.78 0.44 -21.92
C HIS A 117 1.56 -1.05 -21.59
N ALA A 118 1.73 -1.46 -20.33
CA ALA A 118 1.45 -2.82 -19.88
C ALA A 118 -0.04 -3.18 -19.96
N GLY A 119 -0.92 -2.24 -19.64
CA GLY A 119 -2.38 -2.38 -19.79
C GLY A 119 -2.80 -2.49 -21.26
N SER A 120 -2.12 -1.77 -22.16
CA SER A 120 -2.31 -1.87 -23.61
C SER A 120 -1.85 -3.21 -24.18
N ARG A 121 -0.72 -3.78 -23.71
CA ARG A 121 -0.30 -5.15 -24.06
C ARG A 121 -1.22 -6.24 -23.53
N ARG A 122 -2.02 -5.94 -22.49
CA ARG A 122 -2.99 -6.88 -21.91
C ARG A 122 -4.36 -6.82 -22.59
N LYS A 123 -4.48 -6.17 -23.76
CA LYS A 123 -5.62 -6.36 -24.66
C LYS A 123 -5.26 -7.36 -25.75
N VAL A 124 -6.10 -8.41 -25.82
CA VAL A 124 -6.17 -9.54 -26.77
C VAL A 124 -5.45 -10.83 -26.32
N ALA A 125 -6.15 -11.57 -25.46
CA ALA A 125 -6.43 -13.00 -25.69
C ALA A 125 -7.93 -13.25 -25.37
N THR A 126 -8.81 -12.53 -26.08
CA THR A 126 -10.20 -12.95 -26.25
C THR A 126 -10.19 -14.02 -27.34
N ASP A 127 -9.85 -15.25 -26.98
CA ASP A 127 -10.25 -16.47 -27.69
C ASP A 127 -9.81 -17.70 -26.90
N ARG A 128 -10.57 -18.00 -25.84
CA ARG A 128 -10.97 -19.37 -25.53
C ARG A 128 -12.39 -19.30 -24.96
N PRO A 129 -13.37 -20.05 -25.50
CA PRO A 129 -14.65 -20.19 -24.83
C PRO A 129 -14.39 -20.85 -23.47
N GLY A 130 -14.61 -20.07 -22.41
CA GLY A 130 -14.48 -20.53 -21.04
C GLY A 130 -15.77 -21.21 -20.56
N GLY A 131 -15.58 -22.17 -19.67
CA GLY A 131 -16.63 -22.66 -18.76
C GLY A 131 -17.47 -23.82 -19.29
N LEU A 132 -17.54 -24.90 -18.52
CA LEU A 132 -18.31 -26.15 -18.74
C LEU A 132 -17.81 -27.09 -19.84
N ALA A 133 -17.64 -26.67 -21.11
CA ALA A 133 -17.29 -27.60 -22.18
C ALA A 133 -15.89 -28.25 -22.01
N ALA A 134 -14.90 -27.48 -21.57
CA ALA A 134 -13.56 -28.00 -21.26
C ALA A 134 -13.52 -28.88 -20.01
N PHE A 135 -14.47 -28.70 -19.08
CA PHE A 135 -14.58 -29.49 -17.86
C PHE A 135 -15.18 -30.89 -18.15
N PHE A 136 -16.18 -30.97 -19.03
CA PHE A 136 -16.76 -32.25 -19.47
C PHE A 136 -15.82 -33.04 -20.40
N ALA A 137 -15.02 -32.37 -21.23
CA ALA A 137 -14.01 -33.04 -22.07
C ALA A 137 -12.90 -33.71 -21.24
N ALA A 138 -12.50 -33.11 -20.12
CA ALA A 138 -11.53 -33.70 -19.20
C ALA A 138 -12.11 -34.91 -18.43
N LEU A 139 -13.39 -34.86 -18.05
CA LEU A 139 -14.05 -35.95 -17.33
C LEU A 139 -14.29 -37.19 -18.22
N ALA A 140 -14.63 -36.99 -19.49
CA ALA A 140 -14.86 -38.09 -20.44
C ALA A 140 -13.58 -38.87 -20.79
N ASN A 141 -12.39 -38.25 -20.65
CA ASN A 141 -11.11 -38.90 -20.91
C ASN A 141 -10.62 -39.73 -19.70
N CYS A 142 -11.09 -39.43 -18.48
CA CYS A 142 -10.79 -40.21 -17.28
C CYS A 142 -11.62 -41.50 -17.16
N LEU A 143 -12.73 -41.64 -17.89
CA LEU A 143 -13.62 -42.81 -17.85
C LEU A 143 -13.38 -43.84 -18.98
N ARG A 144 -12.29 -43.71 -19.76
CA ARG A 144 -11.96 -44.64 -20.86
C ARG A 144 -10.72 -45.52 -20.64
N PHE A 145 -10.15 -45.53 -19.43
CA PHE A 145 -9.09 -46.48 -19.07
C PHE A 145 -9.45 -47.25 -17.79
N ASN A 146 -10.30 -48.26 -17.94
CA ASN A 146 -10.11 -49.52 -17.24
C ASN A 146 -10.77 -50.68 -18.02
N PRO A 147 -10.06 -51.35 -18.94
CA PRO A 147 -10.48 -52.65 -19.44
C PRO A 147 -10.05 -53.75 -18.45
N ALA A 148 -11.04 -54.54 -18.03
CA ALA A 148 -10.97 -55.86 -17.37
C ALA A 148 -10.38 -55.90 -15.94
#